data_AF-A0A7X8WID2-F1
#
_entry.id   AF-A0A7X8WID2-F1
#
_cell.length_a   1.000
_cell.length_b   1.000
_cell.length_c   1.000
_cell.angle_alpha   90.00
_cell.angle_beta   90.00
_cell.angle_gamma   90.00
#
_symmetry.space_group_name_H-M   'P 1'
#
loop_
_entity.id
_entity.type
_entity.pdbx_description
1 polymer ?
#
loop_
_entity_poly.entity_id
_entity_poly.type
_entity_poly.pdbx_seq_one_letter_code
_entity_poly.pdbx_strand_id
1 'polypeptide(L)'
;FLPESGLYTDMNAIRKDESLDNLHSLYVDQWDWERVILPNDRNVAYLEQIVRKIVKAIVETKELLNERFSGLKETIEEEVFFITSEQLLQKYPHLSAKERENAICREKKTVFIIGIGDKLSNGSRHDLRAPDYDDWQLNGDILVWYDPLGQAVELSSMGIRVDARSLRYQLQVTNTLERLQYPFHRDVSEENLPLSIGGGIGQSRLCLVMLEKAHIGEVQASLWPEEDLKILKDHGIMIL
;
A
#
# COMPACT_ATOMS: atom_id res chain seq x y z
N PHE A 1 -4.80 17.02 -17.56
CA PHE A 1 -4.52 17.55 -16.20
C PHE A 1 -3.25 18.39 -16.26
N LEU A 2 -3.25 19.55 -15.60
CA LEU A 2 -2.03 20.37 -15.44
C LEU A 2 -1.11 19.70 -14.39
N PRO A 3 0.19 20.03 -14.36
CA PRO A 3 1.05 19.64 -13.24
C PRO A 3 0.39 19.95 -11.89
N GLU A 4 0.56 19.07 -10.91
CA GLU A 4 -0.05 19.13 -9.58
C GLU A 4 -1.56 18.91 -9.48
N SER A 5 -2.26 18.77 -10.60
CA SER A 5 -3.66 18.32 -10.60
C SER A 5 -3.76 16.80 -10.73
N GLY A 6 -4.84 16.25 -10.18
CA GLY A 6 -5.07 14.82 -10.14
C GLY A 6 -6.55 14.49 -10.01
N LEU A 7 -6.83 13.21 -9.85
CA LEU A 7 -8.14 12.66 -9.60
C LEU A 7 -8.04 11.55 -8.55
N TYR A 8 -9.16 11.22 -7.94
CA TYR A 8 -9.33 9.98 -7.21
C TYR A 8 -10.71 9.42 -7.48
N THR A 9 -10.91 8.14 -7.19
CA THR A 9 -12.19 7.46 -7.28
C THR A 9 -12.37 6.51 -6.11
N ASP A 10 -13.63 6.28 -5.74
CA ASP A 10 -14.01 5.13 -4.93
C ASP A 10 -13.99 3.89 -5.83
N MET A 11 -12.89 3.15 -5.75
CA MET A 11 -12.66 1.94 -6.55
C MET A 11 -13.15 0.74 -5.78
N ASN A 12 -13.85 -0.16 -6.47
CA ASN A 12 -14.33 -1.43 -5.95
C ASN A 12 -13.87 -2.55 -6.88
N ALA A 13 -13.23 -3.57 -6.33
CA ALA A 13 -12.71 -4.71 -7.07
C ALA A 13 -13.03 -6.04 -6.36
N ILE A 14 -12.99 -7.12 -7.14
CA ILE A 14 -13.11 -8.50 -6.63
C ILE A 14 -11.79 -9.22 -6.89
N ARG A 15 -11.13 -9.67 -5.82
CA ARG A 15 -9.93 -10.52 -5.85
C ARG A 15 -10.32 -11.95 -5.47
N LYS A 16 -10.81 -12.70 -6.46
CA LYS A 16 -11.34 -14.06 -6.25
C LYS A 16 -10.31 -15.09 -5.76
N ASP A 17 -9.02 -14.84 -6.00
CA ASP A 17 -7.92 -15.76 -5.69
C ASP A 17 -7.15 -15.32 -4.43
N GLU A 18 -7.76 -14.46 -3.60
CA GLU A 18 -7.18 -13.94 -2.36
C GLU A 18 -7.28 -14.96 -1.22
N SER A 19 -6.24 -15.03 -0.38
CA SER A 19 -6.30 -15.78 0.88
C SER A 19 -6.94 -14.90 1.94
N LEU A 20 -8.06 -15.35 2.50
CA LEU A 20 -8.85 -14.55 3.46
C LEU A 20 -8.24 -14.62 4.86
N ASP A 21 -8.17 -13.47 5.52
CA ASP A 21 -7.76 -13.33 6.92
C ASP A 21 -8.33 -12.02 7.52
N ASN A 22 -7.86 -11.66 8.71
CA ASN A 22 -8.26 -10.42 9.40
C ASN A 22 -8.10 -9.12 8.57
N LEU A 23 -7.23 -9.11 7.56
CA LEU A 23 -6.86 -7.96 6.73
C LEU A 23 -7.17 -8.14 5.23
N HIS A 24 -7.54 -9.36 4.80
CA HIS A 24 -7.73 -9.74 3.40
C HIS A 24 -9.14 -10.28 3.14
N SER A 25 -9.79 -9.70 2.12
CA SER A 25 -11.17 -9.97 1.72
C SER A 25 -11.24 -10.18 0.20
N LEU A 26 -12.22 -10.95 -0.27
CA LEU A 26 -12.50 -11.06 -1.71
C LEU A 26 -12.90 -9.71 -2.30
N TYR A 27 -13.58 -8.86 -1.53
CA TYR A 27 -13.99 -7.53 -1.92
C TYR A 27 -12.96 -6.51 -1.46
N VAL A 28 -12.47 -5.70 -2.39
CA VAL A 28 -11.44 -4.69 -2.15
C VAL A 28 -11.98 -3.33 -2.54
N ASP A 29 -11.93 -2.39 -1.61
CA ASP A 29 -12.27 -0.99 -1.81
C ASP A 29 -11.04 -0.10 -1.64
N GLN A 30 -10.89 0.90 -2.50
CA GLN A 30 -9.76 1.83 -2.43
C GLN A 30 -10.19 3.26 -2.74
N TRP A 31 -9.56 4.23 -2.09
CA TRP A 31 -9.34 5.51 -2.74
C TRP A 31 -8.18 5.31 -3.71
N ASP A 32 -8.52 5.10 -4.98
CA ASP A 32 -7.56 4.94 -6.06
C ASP A 32 -7.35 6.31 -6.70
N TRP A 33 -6.11 6.80 -6.64
CA TRP A 33 -5.79 8.19 -6.94
C TRP A 33 -4.56 8.33 -7.83
N GLU A 34 -4.55 9.38 -8.64
CA GLU A 34 -3.48 9.68 -9.59
C GLU A 34 -3.26 11.20 -9.69
N ARG A 35 -2.01 11.64 -9.75
CA ARG A 35 -1.63 13.06 -9.86
C ARG A 35 -0.51 13.25 -10.88
N VAL A 36 -0.66 14.25 -11.75
CA VAL A 36 0.38 14.62 -12.73
C VAL A 36 1.58 15.28 -12.02
N ILE A 37 2.79 14.89 -12.41
CA ILE A 37 4.05 15.40 -11.87
C ILE A 37 4.95 15.98 -12.96
N LEU A 38 5.93 16.79 -12.59
CA LEU A 38 6.97 17.26 -13.50
C LEU A 38 8.12 16.26 -13.59
N PRO A 39 8.94 16.28 -14.67
CA PRO A 39 10.13 15.42 -14.76
C PRO A 39 11.09 15.57 -13.57
N ASN A 40 11.25 16.78 -13.02
CA ASN A 40 12.12 17.02 -11.87
C ASN A 40 11.57 16.42 -10.56
N ASP A 41 10.27 16.13 -10.49
CA ASP A 41 9.63 15.50 -9.33
C ASP A 41 9.86 13.99 -9.30
N ARG A 42 10.48 13.42 -10.34
CA ARG A 42 10.76 11.97 -10.45
C ARG A 42 11.93 11.55 -9.57
N ASN A 43 11.82 11.73 -8.27
CA ASN A 43 12.88 11.44 -7.30
C ASN A 43 12.30 11.03 -5.93
N VAL A 44 13.15 10.42 -5.09
CA VAL A 44 12.76 9.91 -3.77
C VAL A 44 12.25 11.04 -2.86
N ALA A 45 12.86 12.23 -2.87
CA ALA A 45 12.43 13.32 -1.99
C ALA A 45 10.99 13.77 -2.26
N TYR A 46 10.57 13.78 -3.53
CA TYR A 46 9.18 14.08 -3.89
C TYR A 46 8.23 12.95 -3.49
N LEU A 47 8.61 11.68 -3.69
CA LEU A 47 7.84 10.53 -3.21
C LEU A 47 7.60 10.63 -1.70
N GLU A 48 8.65 10.86 -0.91
CA GLU A 48 8.55 11.01 0.55
C GLU A 48 7.65 12.20 0.93
N GLN A 49 7.73 13.32 0.20
CA GLN A 49 6.87 14.48 0.42
C GLN A 49 5.39 14.12 0.25
N ILE A 50 5.03 13.34 -0.77
CA ILE A 50 3.64 12.92 -0.99
C ILE A 50 3.18 11.93 0.08
N VAL A 51 4.03 10.98 0.46
CA VAL A 51 3.74 10.03 1.55
C VAL A 51 3.44 10.78 2.86
N ARG A 52 4.25 11.79 3.22
CA ARG A 52 4.01 12.61 4.42
C ARG A 52 2.65 13.31 4.39
N LYS A 53 2.22 13.82 3.22
CA LYS A 53 0.90 14.45 3.07
C LYS A 53 -0.24 13.44 3.29
N ILE A 54 -0.11 12.22 2.75
CA ILE A 54 -1.10 11.16 2.92
C ILE A 54 -1.18 10.71 4.37
N VAL A 55 -0.04 10.44 5.01
CA VAL A 55 -0.01 10.05 6.43
C VAL A 55 -0.57 11.14 7.31
N LYS A 56 -0.25 12.41 7.05
CA LYS A 56 -0.85 13.53 7.79
C LYS A 56 -2.38 13.53 7.70
N ALA A 57 -2.95 13.35 6.50
CA ALA A 57 -4.40 13.28 6.33
C ALA A 57 -5.03 12.08 7.06
N ILE A 58 -4.32 10.94 7.10
CA ILE A 58 -4.70 9.77 7.89
C ILE A 58 -4.72 10.10 9.39
N VAL A 59 -3.66 10.72 9.92
CA VAL A 59 -3.54 11.10 11.33
C VAL A 59 -4.64 12.09 11.73
N GLU A 60 -4.83 13.18 10.97
CA GLU A 60 -5.88 14.18 11.22
C GLU A 60 -7.28 13.53 11.25
N THR A 61 -7.52 12.54 10.38
CA THR A 61 -8.77 11.76 10.38
C THR A 61 -8.92 10.92 11.65
N LYS A 62 -7.86 10.25 12.10
CA LYS A 62 -7.87 9.46 13.34
C LYS A 62 -8.09 10.32 14.57
N GLU A 63 -7.45 11.47 14.65
CA GLU A 63 -7.62 12.43 15.75
C GLU A 63 -9.08 12.89 15.86
N LEU A 64 -9.70 13.26 14.74
CA LEU A 64 -11.13 13.63 14.71
C LEU A 64 -12.04 12.49 15.18
N LEU A 65 -11.72 11.24 14.82
CA LEU A 65 -12.48 10.08 15.29
C LEU A 65 -12.29 9.85 16.79
N ASN A 66 -11.09 10.00 17.33
CA ASN A 66 -10.81 9.87 18.76
C ASN A 66 -11.52 10.95 19.57
N GLU A 67 -11.60 12.18 19.06
CA GLU A 67 -12.39 13.26 19.67
C GLU A 67 -13.88 12.94 19.71
N ARG A 68 -14.40 12.35 18.63
CA ARG A 68 -15.84 12.06 18.48
C ARG A 68 -16.28 10.80 19.24
N PHE A 69 -15.40 9.80 19.34
CA PHE A 69 -15.72 8.48 19.89
C PHE A 69 -14.76 8.13 21.02
N SER A 70 -15.14 8.43 22.26
CA SER A 70 -14.31 8.23 23.46
C SER A 70 -13.90 6.78 23.76
N GLY A 71 -14.45 5.81 23.04
CA GLY A 71 -14.06 4.40 23.13
C GLY A 71 -12.79 4.06 22.36
N LEU A 72 -12.42 4.89 21.37
CA LEU A 72 -11.22 4.74 20.56
C LEU A 72 -10.00 5.30 21.32
N LYS A 73 -8.90 4.56 21.32
CA LYS A 73 -7.68 4.88 22.08
C LYS A 73 -6.41 4.83 21.26
N GLU A 74 -6.42 4.13 20.13
CA GLU A 74 -5.25 4.00 19.27
C GLU A 74 -4.88 5.35 18.65
N THR A 75 -3.61 5.51 18.31
CA THR A 75 -3.10 6.68 17.59
C THR A 75 -2.20 6.21 16.45
N ILE A 76 -2.04 7.05 15.43
CA ILE A 76 -1.11 6.79 14.33
C ILE A 76 0.01 7.81 14.44
N GLU A 77 1.25 7.34 14.39
CA GLU A 77 2.44 8.21 14.43
C GLU A 77 2.51 9.04 13.14
N GLU A 78 2.58 10.37 13.25
CA GLU A 78 2.67 11.27 12.09
C GLU A 78 4.08 11.22 11.47
N GLU A 79 5.12 11.03 12.30
CA GLU A 79 6.48 10.92 11.80
C GLU A 79 6.69 9.61 11.03
N VAL A 80 6.67 9.70 9.70
CA VAL A 80 6.95 8.56 8.82
C VAL A 80 8.45 8.24 8.82
N PHE A 81 8.79 7.00 9.17
CA PHE A 81 10.13 6.46 8.99
C PHE A 81 10.29 5.86 7.58
N PHE A 82 11.25 6.39 6.82
CA PHE A 82 11.55 5.92 5.47
C PHE A 82 12.71 4.93 5.48
N ILE A 83 12.52 3.78 4.82
CA ILE A 83 13.56 2.76 4.68
C ILE A 83 13.40 2.05 3.34
N THR A 84 14.49 1.73 2.65
CA THR A 84 14.40 0.88 1.46
C THR A 84 14.21 -0.59 1.83
N SER A 85 13.57 -1.37 0.98
CA SER A 85 13.45 -2.82 1.12
C SER A 85 14.81 -3.52 1.27
N GLU A 86 15.83 -3.00 0.59
CA GLU A 86 17.22 -3.46 0.69
C GLU A 86 17.84 -3.13 2.07
N GLN A 87 17.68 -1.90 2.57
CA GLN A 87 18.11 -1.53 3.92
C GLN A 87 17.39 -2.34 4.98
N LEU A 88 16.11 -2.62 4.77
CA LEU A 88 15.30 -3.45 5.65
C LEU A 88 15.81 -4.90 5.69
N LEU A 89 16.17 -5.47 4.54
CA LEU A 89 16.84 -6.77 4.45
C LEU A 89 18.17 -6.77 5.20
N GLN A 90 19.01 -5.74 5.01
CA GLN A 90 20.31 -5.63 5.70
C GLN A 90 20.15 -5.50 7.21
N LYS A 91 19.11 -4.80 7.69
CA LYS A 91 18.82 -4.63 9.11
C LYS A 91 18.31 -5.93 9.76
N TYR A 92 17.57 -6.75 9.02
CA TYR A 92 16.97 -8.00 9.50
C TYR A 92 17.21 -9.17 8.53
N PRO A 93 18.46 -9.63 8.36
CA PRO A 93 18.83 -10.54 7.28
C PRO A 93 18.28 -11.96 7.43
N HIS A 94 17.86 -12.35 8.64
CA HIS A 94 17.36 -13.68 8.96
C HIS A 94 15.84 -13.78 9.02
N LEU A 95 15.13 -12.66 8.80
CA LEU A 95 13.67 -12.58 8.86
C LEU A 95 13.07 -12.63 7.45
N SER A 96 11.89 -13.23 7.31
CA SER A 96 11.06 -13.12 6.11
C SER A 96 10.55 -11.69 5.88
N ALA A 97 10.07 -11.36 4.68
CA ALA A 97 9.60 -10.00 4.36
C ALA A 97 8.55 -9.46 5.34
N LYS A 98 7.53 -10.27 5.67
CA LYS A 98 6.51 -9.91 6.66
C LYS A 98 7.05 -9.79 8.08
N GLU A 99 7.99 -10.63 8.47
CA GLU A 99 8.65 -10.49 9.78
C GLU A 99 9.51 -9.21 9.86
N ARG A 100 10.14 -8.80 8.75
CA ARG A 100 10.87 -7.53 8.66
C ARG A 100 9.92 -6.33 8.76
N GLU A 101 8.80 -6.35 8.06
CA GLU A 101 7.72 -5.35 8.17
C GLU A 101 7.23 -5.21 9.62
N ASN A 102 6.93 -6.34 10.26
CA ASN A 102 6.54 -6.38 11.67
C ASN A 102 7.62 -5.79 12.60
N ALA A 103 8.87 -6.18 12.41
CA ALA A 103 9.98 -5.71 13.25
C ALA A 103 10.18 -4.19 13.13
N ILE A 104 10.18 -3.64 11.90
CA ILE A 104 10.38 -2.21 11.69
C ILE A 104 9.17 -1.38 12.15
N CYS A 105 7.94 -1.84 11.88
CA CYS A 105 6.74 -1.13 12.32
C CYS A 105 6.63 -1.13 13.84
N ARG A 106 7.00 -2.23 14.52
CA ARG A 106 7.00 -2.25 15.98
C ARG A 106 7.95 -1.21 16.59
N GLU A 107 9.11 -0.96 15.95
CA GLU A 107 10.09 0.04 16.36
C GLU A 107 9.67 1.47 16.02
N LYS A 108 9.15 1.70 14.81
CA LYS A 108 8.98 3.02 14.21
C LYS A 108 7.54 3.49 14.08
N LYS A 109 6.58 2.62 14.38
CA LYS A 109 5.13 2.82 14.35
C LYS A 109 4.57 3.09 12.96
N THR A 110 4.99 4.14 12.26
CA THR A 110 4.60 4.44 10.88
C THR A 110 5.81 4.37 9.96
N VAL A 111 5.75 3.50 8.96
CA VAL A 111 6.89 3.19 8.07
C VAL A 111 6.45 3.29 6.62
N PHE A 112 7.31 3.87 5.79
CA PHE A 112 7.22 3.74 4.34
C PHE A 112 8.40 2.92 3.82
N ILE A 113 8.09 1.74 3.26
CA ILE A 113 9.11 0.85 2.70
C ILE A 113 9.26 1.16 1.21
N ILE A 114 10.39 1.73 0.84
CA ILE A 114 10.70 2.13 -0.54
C ILE A 114 11.26 0.95 -1.32
N GLY A 115 10.81 0.79 -2.56
CA GLY A 115 11.42 -0.08 -3.55
C GLY A 115 10.90 -1.51 -3.47
N ILE A 116 9.62 -1.70 -3.80
CA ILE A 116 8.94 -2.97 -3.75
C ILE A 116 8.68 -3.45 -5.17
N GLY A 117 9.20 -4.63 -5.48
CA GLY A 117 9.08 -5.25 -6.79
C GLY A 117 10.36 -5.96 -7.15
N ASP A 118 11.47 -5.26 -7.26
CA ASP A 118 12.72 -5.84 -7.77
C ASP A 118 13.39 -6.86 -6.82
N LYS A 119 14.35 -7.62 -7.35
CA LYS A 119 15.19 -8.53 -6.54
C LYS A 119 16.12 -7.71 -5.64
N LEU A 120 16.18 -8.10 -4.38
CA LEU A 120 17.14 -7.62 -3.39
C LEU A 120 18.50 -8.31 -3.55
N SER A 121 19.48 -7.89 -2.76
CA SER A 121 20.85 -8.45 -2.76
C SER A 121 20.92 -9.96 -2.48
N ASN A 122 19.90 -10.54 -1.83
CA ASN A 122 19.79 -11.98 -1.59
C ASN A 122 19.11 -12.76 -2.73
N GLY A 123 18.79 -12.10 -3.86
CA GLY A 123 18.14 -12.69 -5.03
C GLY A 123 16.63 -12.89 -4.90
N SER A 124 16.05 -12.63 -3.73
CA SER A 124 14.60 -12.68 -3.48
C SER A 124 13.98 -11.29 -3.63
N ARG A 125 12.68 -11.21 -3.92
CA ARG A 125 11.93 -9.93 -3.91
C ARG A 125 11.42 -9.66 -2.49
N HIS A 126 11.23 -8.39 -2.13
CA HIS A 126 10.54 -8.06 -0.87
C HIS A 126 9.07 -8.48 -0.92
N ASP A 127 8.38 -8.05 -1.98
CA ASP A 127 7.04 -8.50 -2.34
C ASP A 127 6.88 -8.44 -3.87
N LEU A 128 5.81 -9.04 -4.39
CA LEU A 128 5.46 -8.98 -5.79
C LEU A 128 4.89 -7.61 -6.15
N ARG A 129 5.29 -7.08 -7.31
CA ARG A 129 4.71 -5.87 -7.89
C ARG A 129 4.61 -6.02 -9.40
N ALA A 130 3.54 -5.47 -9.98
CA ALA A 130 3.40 -5.51 -11.42
C ALA A 130 4.47 -4.62 -12.09
N PRO A 131 4.92 -4.97 -13.30
CA PRO A 131 5.97 -4.22 -13.99
C PRO A 131 5.46 -2.99 -14.76
N ASP A 132 4.14 -2.78 -14.83
CA ASP A 132 3.56 -1.90 -15.85
C ASP A 132 3.17 -0.50 -15.35
N TYR A 133 3.02 -0.29 -14.03
CA TYR A 133 2.49 0.97 -13.50
C TYR A 133 3.43 1.67 -12.52
N ASP A 134 4.05 0.99 -11.55
CA ASP A 134 4.98 1.62 -10.60
C ASP A 134 6.42 1.43 -11.02
N ASP A 135 7.22 2.50 -10.91
CA ASP A 135 8.67 2.39 -10.94
C ASP A 135 9.15 1.79 -9.62
N TRP A 136 9.69 0.56 -9.65
CA TRP A 136 10.11 -0.17 -8.44
C TRP A 136 11.28 0.48 -7.68
N GLN A 137 11.89 1.54 -8.21
CA GLN A 137 12.88 2.33 -7.47
C GLN A 137 12.25 3.56 -6.81
N LEU A 138 11.01 3.91 -7.18
CA LEU A 138 10.28 5.09 -6.73
C LEU A 138 8.84 4.76 -6.30
N ASN A 139 8.65 3.58 -5.72
CA ASN A 139 7.39 3.15 -5.13
C ASN A 139 7.61 2.68 -3.69
N GLY A 140 6.52 2.34 -3.02
CA GLY A 140 6.56 1.74 -1.71
C GLY A 140 5.20 1.61 -1.08
N ASP A 141 5.21 1.04 0.13
CA ASP A 141 4.01 0.79 0.89
C ASP A 141 4.04 1.58 2.21
N ILE A 142 2.89 2.14 2.60
CA ILE A 142 2.67 2.76 3.91
C ILE A 142 2.18 1.69 4.87
N LEU A 143 2.94 1.42 5.92
CA LEU A 143 2.58 0.46 6.97
C LEU A 143 2.50 1.15 8.33
N VAL A 144 1.56 0.69 9.15
CA VAL A 144 1.42 1.09 10.55
C VAL A 144 1.48 -0.12 11.46
N TRP A 145 2.10 0.02 12.63
CA TRP A 145 1.95 -0.98 13.69
C TRP A 145 0.56 -0.90 14.29
N TYR A 146 -0.15 -2.02 14.29
CA TYR A 146 -1.51 -2.09 14.77
C TYR A 146 -1.58 -3.02 15.99
N ASP A 147 -1.62 -2.41 17.18
CA ASP A 147 -1.59 -3.12 18.46
C ASP A 147 -2.74 -4.13 18.65
N PRO A 148 -3.99 -3.87 18.21
CA PRO A 148 -5.08 -4.84 18.31
C PRO A 148 -4.82 -6.17 17.60
N LEU A 149 -4.02 -6.19 16.53
CA LEU A 149 -3.60 -7.42 15.85
C LEU A 149 -2.16 -7.84 16.13
N GLY A 150 -1.40 -7.03 16.87
CA GLY A 150 0.00 -7.28 17.17
C GLY A 150 0.87 -7.46 15.91
N GLN A 151 0.57 -6.74 14.84
CA GLN A 151 1.26 -6.83 13.55
C GLN A 151 1.26 -5.50 12.78
N ALA A 152 2.11 -5.42 11.75
CA ALA A 152 2.09 -4.35 10.76
C ALA A 152 0.87 -4.49 9.84
N VAL A 153 0.22 -3.38 9.53
CA VAL A 153 -0.90 -3.29 8.60
C VAL A 153 -0.52 -2.34 7.47
N GLU A 154 -0.56 -2.84 6.24
CA GLU A 154 -0.32 -2.05 5.03
C GLU A 154 -1.55 -1.23 4.66
N LEU A 155 -1.50 0.09 4.80
CA LEU A 155 -2.62 0.99 4.50
C LEU A 155 -2.67 1.41 3.02
N SER A 156 -1.52 1.50 2.37
CA SER A 156 -1.44 1.97 0.99
C SER A 156 -0.24 1.37 0.27
N SER A 157 -0.45 1.08 -1.02
CA SER A 157 0.59 0.82 -2.01
C SER A 157 0.58 2.00 -2.99
N MET A 158 1.73 2.66 -3.17
CA MET A 158 1.81 3.85 -4.03
C MET A 158 3.19 4.04 -4.67
N GLY A 159 3.27 4.83 -5.72
CA GLY A 159 4.54 5.09 -6.38
C GLY A 159 4.46 6.12 -7.48
N ILE A 160 5.65 6.63 -7.82
CA ILE A 160 5.85 7.35 -9.07
C ILE A 160 5.76 6.34 -10.20
N ARG A 161 4.92 6.63 -11.19
CA ARG A 161 4.62 5.66 -12.25
C ARG A 161 5.80 5.43 -13.15
N VAL A 162 5.86 4.29 -13.81
CA VAL A 162 6.92 3.98 -14.78
C VAL A 162 7.07 5.07 -15.86
N ASP A 163 8.30 5.28 -16.32
CA ASP A 163 8.58 5.99 -17.56
C ASP A 163 8.96 4.99 -18.66
N ALA A 164 9.25 5.46 -19.88
CA ALA A 164 9.62 4.59 -20.99
C ALA A 164 10.83 3.68 -20.67
N ARG A 165 11.78 4.13 -19.83
CA ARG A 165 12.98 3.37 -19.48
C ARG A 165 12.67 2.33 -18.41
N SER A 166 12.01 2.73 -17.32
CA SER A 166 11.69 1.82 -16.23
C SER A 166 10.65 0.79 -16.64
N LEU A 167 9.65 1.15 -17.45
CA LEU A 167 8.72 0.19 -18.06
C LEU A 167 9.47 -0.89 -18.84
N ARG A 168 10.36 -0.49 -19.76
CA ARG A 168 11.10 -1.45 -20.60
C ARG A 168 11.99 -2.37 -19.75
N TYR A 169 12.69 -1.81 -18.78
CA TYR A 169 13.51 -2.59 -17.85
C TYR A 169 12.67 -3.60 -17.05
N GLN A 170 11.57 -3.15 -16.45
CA GLN A 170 10.72 -4.00 -15.62
C GLN A 170 10.07 -5.13 -16.43
N LEU A 171 9.56 -4.84 -17.63
CA LEU A 171 9.03 -5.86 -18.55
C LEU A 171 10.09 -6.88 -18.98
N GLN A 172 11.34 -6.48 -19.14
CA GLN A 172 12.45 -7.41 -19.41
C GLN A 172 12.71 -8.32 -18.21
N VAL A 173 12.78 -7.75 -17.01
CA VAL A 173 13.03 -8.49 -15.77
C VAL A 173 11.91 -9.50 -15.45
N THR A 174 10.66 -9.21 -15.83
CA THR A 174 9.51 -10.12 -15.67
C THR A 174 9.27 -11.05 -16.85
N ASN A 175 10.06 -10.95 -17.92
CA ASN A 175 9.83 -11.68 -19.19
C ASN A 175 8.43 -11.44 -19.77
N THR A 176 7.96 -10.19 -19.73
CA THR A 176 6.66 -9.77 -20.26
C THR A 176 6.76 -8.67 -21.32
N LEU A 177 7.85 -8.66 -22.10
CA LEU A 177 8.10 -7.67 -23.15
C LEU A 177 7.00 -7.61 -24.21
N GLU A 178 6.27 -8.69 -24.44
CA GLU A 178 5.14 -8.76 -25.36
C GLU A 178 4.04 -7.74 -25.02
N ARG A 179 3.96 -7.27 -23.76
CA ARG A 179 2.99 -6.26 -23.33
C ARG A 179 3.17 -4.91 -24.02
N LEU A 180 4.35 -4.61 -24.56
CA LEU A 180 4.60 -3.40 -25.36
C LEU A 180 3.70 -3.31 -26.60
N GLN A 181 3.03 -4.39 -27.01
CA GLN A 181 2.04 -4.34 -28.09
C GLN A 181 0.73 -3.65 -27.69
N TYR A 182 0.41 -3.58 -26.39
CA TYR A 182 -0.87 -3.06 -25.90
C TYR A 182 -0.89 -1.53 -25.88
N PRO A 183 -2.06 -0.89 -26.10
CA PRO A 183 -2.17 0.57 -26.23
C PRO A 183 -1.51 1.34 -25.07
N PHE A 184 -1.86 1.01 -23.83
CA PHE A 184 -1.30 1.66 -22.64
C PHE A 184 0.23 1.63 -22.60
N HIS A 185 0.84 0.48 -22.91
CA HIS A 185 2.28 0.31 -22.84
C HIS A 185 2.99 1.07 -23.97
N ARG A 186 2.37 1.16 -25.15
CA ARG A 186 2.88 2.03 -26.24
C ARG A 186 2.81 3.49 -25.83
N ASP A 187 1.70 3.92 -25.24
CA ASP A 187 1.53 5.32 -24.85
C ASP A 187 2.51 5.74 -23.74
N VAL A 188 2.86 4.85 -22.81
CA VAL A 188 3.96 5.10 -21.86
C VAL A 188 5.32 5.08 -22.57
N SER A 189 5.59 4.08 -23.40
CA SER A 189 6.89 3.92 -24.07
C SER A 189 7.21 5.03 -25.08
N GLU A 190 6.19 5.64 -25.68
CA GLU A 190 6.30 6.75 -26.62
C GLU A 190 6.14 8.12 -25.94
N GLU A 191 6.01 8.14 -24.60
CA GLU A 191 5.85 9.35 -23.79
C GLU A 191 4.58 10.16 -24.17
N ASN A 192 3.54 9.50 -24.67
CA ASN A 192 2.23 10.08 -24.96
C ASN A 192 1.39 10.33 -23.69
N LEU A 193 1.70 9.64 -22.59
CA LEU A 193 1.08 9.86 -21.27
C LEU A 193 1.94 10.80 -20.40
N PRO A 194 1.31 11.65 -19.58
CA PRO A 194 2.04 12.48 -18.64
C PRO A 194 2.70 11.60 -17.56
N LEU A 195 3.83 12.08 -17.00
CA LEU A 195 4.38 11.51 -15.78
C LEU A 195 3.39 11.72 -14.63
N SER A 196 3.24 10.69 -13.80
CA SER A 196 2.34 10.76 -12.64
C SER A 196 2.91 10.04 -11.42
N ILE A 197 2.29 10.34 -10.28
CA ILE A 197 2.38 9.59 -9.04
C ILE A 197 0.96 9.19 -8.64
N GLY A 198 0.78 8.00 -8.12
CA GLY A 198 -0.53 7.56 -7.65
C GLY A 198 -0.43 6.38 -6.71
N GLY A 199 -1.58 5.87 -6.28
CA GLY A 199 -1.66 4.72 -5.41
C GLY A 199 -3.08 4.38 -5.00
N GLY A 200 -3.21 3.27 -4.28
CA GLY A 200 -4.46 2.87 -3.66
C GLY A 200 -4.33 2.97 -2.13
N ILE A 201 -5.33 3.55 -1.48
CA ILE A 201 -5.49 3.50 -0.02
C ILE A 201 -6.70 2.61 0.27
N GLY A 202 -6.51 1.48 0.96
CA GLY A 202 -7.59 0.54 1.24
C GLY A 202 -8.64 1.14 2.18
N GLN A 203 -9.89 1.32 1.71
CA GLN A 203 -10.90 2.03 2.51
C GLN A 203 -11.27 1.21 3.76
N SER A 204 -11.63 -0.06 3.57
CA SER A 204 -12.00 -0.97 4.66
C SER A 204 -10.82 -1.26 5.57
N ARG A 205 -9.60 -1.33 5.03
CA ARG A 205 -8.40 -1.53 5.86
C ARG A 205 -8.09 -0.30 6.71
N LEU A 206 -8.25 0.91 6.16
CA LEU A 206 -8.15 2.13 6.93
C LEU A 206 -9.25 2.19 7.99
N CYS A 207 -10.50 1.88 7.65
CA CYS A 207 -11.62 1.83 8.59
C CYS A 207 -11.38 0.82 9.73
N LEU A 208 -10.81 -0.35 9.44
CA LEU A 208 -10.42 -1.33 10.45
C LEU A 208 -9.47 -0.72 11.47
N VAL A 209 -8.40 -0.07 11.01
CA VAL A 209 -7.40 0.55 11.90
C VAL A 209 -8.02 1.73 12.67
N MET A 210 -8.76 2.58 11.97
CA MET A 210 -9.39 3.78 12.54
C MET A 210 -10.40 3.46 13.65
N LEU A 211 -11.18 2.40 13.46
CA LEU A 211 -12.25 1.98 14.35
C LEU A 211 -11.86 0.84 15.29
N GLU A 212 -10.55 0.52 15.35
CA GLU A 212 -9.96 -0.44 16.29
C GLU A 212 -10.58 -1.83 16.19
N LYS A 213 -10.81 -2.29 14.95
CA LYS A 213 -11.42 -3.57 14.62
C LYS A 213 -10.40 -4.69 14.54
N ALA A 214 -10.84 -5.89 14.88
CA ALA A 214 -10.03 -7.10 14.82
C ALA A 214 -10.14 -7.78 13.45
N HIS A 215 -11.21 -7.53 12.69
CA HIS A 215 -11.43 -8.20 11.41
C HIS A 215 -12.01 -7.26 10.36
N ILE A 216 -11.52 -7.31 9.12
CA ILE A 216 -11.95 -6.39 8.04
C ILE A 216 -13.45 -6.54 7.72
N GLY A 217 -14.00 -7.74 7.92
CA GLY A 217 -15.43 -7.99 7.84
C GLY A 217 -16.30 -7.18 8.83
N GLU A 218 -15.73 -6.58 9.89
CA GLU A 218 -16.50 -5.71 10.80
C GLU A 218 -16.87 -4.36 10.15
N VAL A 219 -16.17 -3.97 9.08
CA VAL A 219 -16.37 -2.71 8.36
C VAL A 219 -16.76 -2.90 6.90
N GLN A 220 -16.84 -4.16 6.45
CA GLN A 220 -17.03 -4.52 5.05
C GLN A 220 -17.88 -5.78 4.91
N ALA A 221 -18.90 -5.76 4.06
CA ALA A 221 -19.67 -6.96 3.72
C ALA A 221 -18.92 -7.80 2.67
N SER A 222 -18.68 -9.07 2.96
CA SER A 222 -17.97 -9.99 2.06
C SER A 222 -18.42 -11.45 2.28
N LEU A 223 -17.73 -12.40 1.63
CA LEU A 223 -17.93 -13.82 1.86
C LEU A 223 -16.79 -14.38 2.70
N TRP A 224 -17.16 -15.17 3.72
CA TRP A 224 -16.23 -15.73 4.70
C TRP A 224 -16.48 -17.23 4.87
N PRO A 225 -15.43 -18.04 5.11
CA PRO A 225 -15.57 -19.43 5.52
C PRO A 225 -16.43 -19.57 6.78
N GLU A 226 -17.22 -20.64 6.86
CA GLU A 226 -18.08 -20.91 8.03
C GLU A 226 -17.28 -21.06 9.34
N GLU A 227 -16.04 -21.56 9.24
CA GLU A 227 -15.13 -21.68 10.38
C GLU A 227 -14.75 -20.32 10.95
N ASP A 228 -14.41 -19.35 10.10
CA ASP A 228 -14.05 -17.99 10.51
C ASP A 228 -15.24 -17.29 11.18
N LEU A 229 -16.45 -17.42 10.59
CA LEU A 229 -17.69 -16.88 11.16
C LEU A 229 -17.94 -17.43 12.57
N LYS A 230 -17.68 -18.71 12.79
CA LYS A 230 -17.84 -19.35 14.10
C LYS A 230 -16.80 -18.84 15.10
N ILE A 231 -15.52 -18.82 14.72
CA ILE A 231 -14.42 -18.36 15.58
C ILE A 231 -14.65 -16.91 16.00
N LEU A 232 -14.98 -16.03 15.06
CA LEU A 232 -15.22 -14.61 15.34
C LEU A 232 -16.42 -14.42 16.27
N LYS A 233 -17.51 -15.15 16.02
CA LYS A 233 -18.69 -15.12 16.90
C LYS A 233 -18.38 -15.61 18.32
N ASP A 234 -17.58 -16.66 18.47
CA ASP A 234 -17.16 -17.18 19.78
C ASP A 234 -16.30 -16.16 20.56
N HIS A 235 -15.62 -15.24 19.86
CA HIS A 235 -14.88 -14.12 20.44
C HIS A 235 -15.72 -12.82 20.56
N GLY A 236 -17.02 -12.86 20.25
CA GLY A 236 -17.91 -11.71 20.33
C GLY A 236 -17.72 -10.70 19.18
N ILE A 237 -17.04 -11.08 18.11
CA ILE A 237 -16.80 -10.26 16.92
C ILE A 237 -17.90 -10.57 15.89
N MET A 238 -18.64 -9.53 15.49
CA MET A 238 -19.71 -9.61 14.51
C MET A 238 -19.24 -8.99 13.21
N ILE A 239 -19.22 -9.76 12.12
CA ILE A 239 -18.85 -9.30 10.78
C ILE A 239 -20.07 -9.26 9.84
N LEU A 240 -19.95 -8.44 8.79
CA LEU A 240 -20.99 -8.16 7.79
C LEU A 240 -20.96 -9.13 6.60
#